data_AF-A0AAP5JS51-F1
#
_entry.id   AF-A0AAP5JS51-F1
#
_cell.length_a   1.000
_cell.length_b   1.000
_cell.length_c   1.000
_cell.angle_alpha   90.00
_cell.angle_beta   90.00
_cell.angle_gamma   90.00
#
_symmetry.space_group_name_H-M   'P 1'
#
loop_
_entity.id
_entity.type
_entity.pdbx_description
1 polymer ?
#
loop_
_entity_poly.entity_id
_entity_poly.type
_entity_poly.pdbx_seq_one_letter_code
_entity_poly.pdbx_strand_id
1 'polypeptide(L)'
;MDSRIALRVELENAISEAGCTLSKLQQIGGSHIGNLSDILRREGRLRPITMKQLDTLTEALDLPEGHYYDLYLAECFFNNRLAVPRMKSFLIRCSELGKTDLIMKAIHILVEHPKYIELLFSVAEELYLNGLVEESLLFYEEVIEEEKLNHSDRLAISHYRIFRASIGANAEENYKAVIRFEDFRKKLPEAFQLDALLQLTNVCLSLGKWNLTEQFADELRILATIRYQEELLMKKNNSESEPLKTERPLVVYYGQSYLIKSIALFKQGHYEKTKQYIEGYEDLSWFEILDEQGKKEVDNFRLWARANKYGTKLLLGDDLSVLDEYVNYLAEHPNDIPEGLLLITKAANAHGFSIDHILEQFPEPSLENDVNVVRIEYHIEFYYQKGIYELNQQRFTTGLESILHCLSLSIPTKRHSISILCAAQFEQYQNNASDPQREKFGNLMKEVLEVEKI
;
A
#
# COMPACT_ATOMS: atom_id res chain seq x y z
N MET A 1 21.65 33.84 -25.03
CA MET A 1 20.41 34.64 -24.89
C MET A 1 19.80 34.24 -23.56
N ASP A 2 19.37 35.17 -22.69
CA ASP A 2 18.68 34.79 -21.43
C ASP A 2 17.48 33.92 -21.82
N SER A 3 17.45 32.66 -21.39
CA SER A 3 16.42 31.69 -21.82
C SER A 3 15.00 32.15 -21.45
N ARG A 4 14.86 33.08 -20.50
CA ARG A 4 13.59 33.78 -20.22
C ARG A 4 13.15 34.71 -21.34
N ILE A 5 14.09 35.32 -22.07
CA ILE A 5 13.79 36.10 -23.27
C ILE A 5 13.34 35.16 -24.39
N ALA A 6 13.95 33.98 -24.52
CA ALA A 6 13.55 32.99 -25.52
C ALA A 6 12.08 32.56 -25.33
N LEU A 7 11.65 32.25 -24.11
CA LEU A 7 10.24 31.96 -23.82
C LEU A 7 9.29 33.07 -24.29
N ARG A 8 9.64 34.34 -24.03
CA ARG A 8 8.81 35.49 -24.43
C ARG A 8 8.78 35.66 -25.95
N VAL A 9 9.89 35.42 -26.64
CA VAL A 9 9.96 35.48 -28.10
C VAL A 9 9.07 34.41 -28.73
N GLU A 10 9.12 33.17 -28.23
CA GLU A 10 8.27 32.09 -28.75
C GLU A 10 6.79 32.35 -28.48
N LEU A 11 6.44 32.89 -27.32
CA LEU A 11 5.06 33.32 -27.03
C LEU A 11 4.61 34.45 -27.96
N GLU A 12 5.43 35.48 -28.19
CA GLU A 12 5.10 36.57 -29.12
C GLU A 12 4.92 36.07 -30.57
N ASN A 13 5.76 35.13 -31.01
CA ASN A 13 5.66 34.51 -32.32
C ASN A 13 4.35 33.72 -32.46
N ALA A 14 4.04 32.84 -31.50
CA ALA A 14 2.81 32.04 -31.53
C ALA A 14 1.54 32.90 -31.49
N ILE A 15 1.53 33.98 -30.69
CA ILE A 15 0.41 34.94 -30.65
C ILE A 15 0.22 35.60 -32.02
N SER A 16 1.31 35.97 -32.69
CA SER A 16 1.28 36.60 -34.01
C SER A 16 0.80 35.64 -35.09
N GLU A 17 1.28 34.40 -35.07
CA GLU A 17 0.89 33.33 -36.02
C GLU A 17 -0.59 32.94 -35.85
N ALA A 18 -1.10 32.89 -34.62
CA ALA A 18 -2.50 32.64 -34.33
C ALA A 18 -3.44 33.81 -34.73
N GLY A 19 -2.90 34.94 -35.21
CA GLY A 19 -3.67 36.13 -35.58
C GLY A 19 -4.48 36.73 -34.42
N CYS A 20 -4.10 36.44 -33.18
CA CYS A 20 -4.82 36.85 -31.98
C CYS A 20 -4.29 38.17 -31.45
N THR A 21 -5.19 39.09 -31.09
CA THR A 21 -4.80 40.31 -30.37
C THR A 21 -4.63 40.00 -28.88
N LEU A 22 -3.71 40.69 -28.20
CA LEU A 22 -3.49 40.54 -26.75
C LEU A 22 -4.79 40.72 -25.94
N SER A 23 -5.66 41.63 -26.37
CA SER A 23 -6.98 41.85 -25.76
C SER A 23 -7.91 40.64 -25.89
N LYS A 24 -7.86 39.92 -27.02
CA LYS A 24 -8.68 38.73 -27.25
C LYS A 24 -8.17 37.56 -26.39
N LEU A 25 -6.86 37.40 -26.26
CA LEU A 25 -6.27 36.38 -25.38
C LEU A 25 -6.57 36.64 -23.91
N GLN A 26 -6.49 37.90 -23.45
CA GLN A 26 -6.92 38.28 -22.10
C GLN A 26 -8.41 38.02 -21.85
N GLN A 27 -9.26 38.15 -22.87
CA GLN A 27 -10.68 37.81 -22.77
C GLN A 27 -10.90 36.30 -22.67
N ILE A 28 -10.14 35.50 -23.42
CA ILE A 28 -10.25 34.03 -23.45
C ILE A 28 -9.76 33.42 -22.13
N GLY A 29 -8.57 33.77 -21.65
CA GLY A 29 -8.04 33.20 -20.38
C GLY A 29 -8.35 34.01 -19.12
N GLY A 30 -9.19 35.05 -19.23
CA GLY A 30 -9.75 35.81 -18.12
C GLY A 30 -8.71 36.43 -17.17
N SER A 31 -9.08 36.57 -15.89
CA SER A 31 -8.24 37.19 -14.86
C SER A 31 -6.94 36.43 -14.56
N HIS A 32 -6.81 35.18 -15.01
CA HIS A 32 -5.64 34.34 -14.74
C HIS A 32 -4.44 34.69 -15.62
N ILE A 33 -4.66 35.19 -16.83
CA ILE A 33 -3.58 35.64 -17.72
C ILE A 33 -2.91 36.92 -17.19
N GLY A 34 -3.68 37.82 -16.55
CA GLY A 34 -3.16 39.10 -16.07
C GLY A 34 -2.77 40.06 -17.21
N ASN A 35 -1.88 41.03 -16.94
CA ASN A 35 -1.48 42.00 -17.95
C ASN A 35 -0.42 41.44 -18.92
N LEU A 36 -0.85 41.00 -20.11
CA LEU A 36 0.02 40.38 -21.11
C LEU A 36 1.12 41.29 -21.62
N SER A 37 0.85 42.58 -21.78
CA SER A 37 1.87 43.53 -22.25
C SER A 37 3.04 43.61 -21.29
N ASP A 38 2.78 43.51 -19.98
CA ASP A 38 3.81 43.55 -18.95
C ASP A 38 4.56 42.22 -18.83
N ILE A 39 3.88 41.10 -19.13
CA ILE A 39 4.44 39.75 -19.07
C ILE A 39 5.40 39.50 -20.25
N LEU A 40 4.97 39.87 -21.46
CA LEU A 40 5.74 39.69 -22.69
C LEU A 40 6.84 40.75 -22.86
N ARG A 41 6.83 41.81 -22.03
CA ARG A 41 7.84 42.86 -22.09
C ARG A 41 9.26 42.30 -22.00
N ARG A 42 10.07 42.58 -23.03
CA ARG A 42 11.48 42.15 -23.14
C ARG A 42 12.47 43.18 -22.57
N GLU A 43 12.01 44.40 -22.32
CA GLU A 43 12.83 45.52 -21.86
C GLU A 43 12.61 45.84 -20.38
N GLY A 44 13.71 46.08 -19.66
CA GLY A 44 13.70 46.39 -18.23
C GLY A 44 13.58 45.15 -17.34
N ARG A 45 12.88 45.28 -16.22
CA ARG A 45 12.71 44.17 -15.26
C ARG A 45 11.68 43.17 -15.81
N LEU A 46 12.16 42.00 -16.23
CA LEU A 46 11.30 40.89 -16.67
C LEU A 46 10.37 40.47 -15.53
N ARG A 47 9.06 40.51 -15.77
CA ARG A 47 8.04 40.07 -14.82
C ARG A 47 7.93 38.54 -14.89
N PRO A 48 8.03 37.82 -13.75
CA PRO A 48 7.80 36.38 -13.68
C PRO A 48 6.51 35.93 -14.36
N ILE A 49 6.60 34.86 -15.15
CA ILE A 49 5.43 34.10 -15.61
C ILE A 49 5.20 32.98 -14.59
N THR A 50 3.95 32.78 -14.16
CA THR A 50 3.59 31.62 -13.32
C THR A 50 3.19 30.42 -14.18
N MET A 51 3.26 29.20 -13.65
CA MET A 51 2.84 28.00 -14.39
C MET A 51 1.41 28.10 -14.88
N LYS A 52 0.49 28.52 -14.00
CA LYS A 52 -0.92 28.72 -14.37
C LYS A 52 -1.10 29.71 -15.52
N GLN A 53 -0.33 30.81 -15.52
CA GLN A 53 -0.36 31.77 -16.62
C GLN A 53 0.15 31.16 -17.93
N LEU A 54 1.23 30.39 -17.88
CA LEU A 54 1.77 29.72 -19.06
C LEU A 54 0.78 28.70 -19.62
N ASP A 55 0.20 27.85 -18.78
CA ASP A 55 -0.76 26.83 -19.20
C ASP A 55 -2.01 27.48 -19.81
N THR A 56 -2.56 28.52 -19.15
CA THR A 56 -3.72 29.26 -19.68
C THR A 56 -3.42 29.92 -21.03
N LEU A 57 -2.19 30.43 -21.22
CA LEU A 57 -1.77 31.00 -22.49
C LEU A 57 -1.59 29.95 -23.59
N THR A 58 -1.03 28.81 -23.23
CA THR A 58 -0.81 27.68 -24.15
C THR A 58 -2.16 27.15 -24.66
N GLU A 59 -3.12 26.98 -23.75
CA GLU A 59 -4.50 26.60 -24.08
C GLU A 59 -5.19 27.66 -24.95
N ALA A 60 -5.08 28.95 -24.62
CA ALA A 60 -5.68 30.03 -25.41
C ALA A 60 -5.09 30.16 -26.82
N LEU A 61 -3.88 29.62 -27.04
CA LEU A 61 -3.21 29.52 -28.34
C LEU A 61 -3.49 28.21 -29.07
N ASP A 62 -4.37 27.35 -28.53
CA ASP A 62 -4.71 26.04 -29.09
C ASP A 62 -3.47 25.14 -29.28
N LEU A 63 -2.51 25.25 -28.35
CA LEU A 63 -1.29 24.45 -28.34
C LEU A 63 -1.39 23.32 -27.30
N PRO A 64 -0.69 22.19 -27.53
CA PRO A 64 -0.66 21.09 -26.57
C PRO A 64 -0.14 21.50 -25.18
N GLU A 65 -0.71 20.91 -24.14
CA GLU A 65 -0.27 21.12 -22.76
C GLU A 65 1.21 20.77 -22.59
N GLY A 66 1.94 21.61 -21.84
CA GLY A 66 3.38 21.44 -21.64
C GLY A 66 4.27 21.90 -22.80
N HIS A 67 3.72 22.48 -23.88
CA HIS A 67 4.48 22.91 -25.06
C HIS A 67 5.69 23.79 -24.75
N TYR A 68 5.57 24.70 -23.78
CA TYR A 68 6.63 25.66 -23.44
C TYR A 68 7.50 25.26 -22.23
N TYR A 69 7.35 24.05 -21.68
CA TYR A 69 7.98 23.70 -20.40
C TYR A 69 9.51 23.64 -20.49
N ASP A 70 10.08 23.24 -21.63
CA ASP A 70 11.54 23.28 -21.87
C ASP A 70 12.13 24.69 -21.67
N LEU A 71 11.40 25.71 -22.12
CA LEU A 71 11.83 27.10 -22.01
C LEU A 71 11.51 27.71 -20.64
N TYR A 72 10.49 27.19 -19.97
CA TYR A 72 10.03 27.70 -18.68
C TYR A 72 11.01 27.42 -17.54
N LEU A 73 11.87 26.40 -17.61
CA LEU A 73 12.83 26.11 -16.52
C LEU A 73 13.68 27.34 -16.15
N ALA A 74 14.02 28.19 -17.13
CA ALA A 74 14.73 29.44 -16.91
C ALA A 74 13.93 30.48 -16.12
N GLU A 75 12.60 30.48 -16.24
CA GLU A 75 11.72 31.33 -15.42
C GLU A 75 11.85 30.98 -13.95
N CYS A 76 12.18 29.75 -13.56
CA CYS A 76 12.35 29.37 -12.15
C CYS A 76 13.52 30.10 -11.45
N PHE A 77 14.34 30.85 -12.17
CA PHE A 77 15.48 31.59 -11.60
C PHE A 77 15.29 33.12 -11.68
N PHE A 78 15.73 33.83 -10.64
CA PHE A 78 15.79 35.29 -10.58
C PHE A 78 17.09 35.74 -9.92
N ASN A 79 17.91 36.54 -10.62
CA ASN A 79 19.23 36.97 -10.16
C ASN A 79 20.11 35.81 -9.63
N ASN A 80 20.17 34.71 -10.38
CA ASN A 80 20.86 33.46 -10.02
C ASN A 80 20.38 32.80 -8.72
N ARG A 81 19.17 33.15 -8.24
CA ARG A 81 18.50 32.47 -7.12
C ARG A 81 17.28 31.72 -7.61
N LEU A 82 17.09 30.51 -7.09
CA LEU A 82 15.93 29.70 -7.35
C LEU A 82 14.69 30.34 -6.73
N ALA A 83 13.62 30.49 -7.51
CA ALA A 83 12.29 30.82 -7.02
C ALA A 83 11.56 29.52 -6.65
N VAL A 84 11.72 29.10 -5.39
CA VAL A 84 11.19 27.83 -4.85
C VAL A 84 9.72 27.59 -5.22
N PRO A 85 8.78 28.54 -5.08
CA PRO A 85 7.37 28.28 -5.44
C PRO A 85 7.17 27.98 -6.94
N ARG A 86 7.93 28.63 -7.83
CA ARG A 86 7.82 28.40 -9.28
C ARG A 86 8.45 27.07 -9.68
N MET A 87 9.58 26.72 -9.08
CA MET A 87 10.19 25.42 -9.31
C MET A 87 9.28 24.30 -8.80
N LYS A 88 8.63 24.47 -7.64
CA LYS A 88 7.66 23.53 -7.11
C LYS A 88 6.52 23.28 -8.12
N SER A 89 5.85 24.35 -8.56
CA SER A 89 4.77 24.24 -9.54
C SER A 89 5.24 23.65 -10.87
N PHE A 90 6.45 23.98 -11.31
CA PHE A 90 7.02 23.41 -12.53
C PHE A 90 7.21 21.90 -12.42
N LEU A 91 7.82 21.42 -11.33
CA LEU A 91 8.04 19.99 -11.10
C LEU A 91 6.73 19.22 -11.02
N ILE A 92 5.74 19.72 -10.28
CA ILE A 92 4.42 19.06 -10.16
C ILE A 92 3.74 18.93 -11.52
N ARG A 93 3.72 20.01 -12.31
CA ARG A 93 3.10 19.98 -13.64
C ARG A 93 3.87 19.11 -14.63
N CYS A 94 5.21 19.09 -14.54
CA CYS A 94 6.01 18.14 -15.31
C CYS A 94 5.67 16.69 -14.94
N SER A 95 5.45 16.38 -13.66
CA SER A 95 5.03 15.05 -13.21
C SER A 95 3.66 14.66 -13.76
N GLU A 96 2.67 15.55 -13.66
CA GLU A 96 1.31 15.33 -14.19
C GLU A 96 1.30 15.05 -15.71
N LEU A 97 2.25 15.62 -16.46
CA LEU A 97 2.35 15.48 -17.91
C LEU A 97 3.39 14.44 -18.37
N GLY A 98 3.98 13.69 -17.43
CA GLY A 98 5.01 12.69 -17.74
C GLY A 98 6.26 13.25 -18.41
N LYS A 99 6.63 14.50 -18.12
CA LYS A 99 7.80 15.20 -18.70
C LYS A 99 9.10 14.83 -17.96
N THR A 100 9.44 13.55 -17.91
CA THR A 100 10.56 13.01 -17.12
C THR A 100 11.90 13.66 -17.42
N ASP A 101 12.23 13.95 -18.68
CA ASP A 101 13.48 14.62 -19.05
C ASP A 101 13.63 16.01 -18.41
N LEU A 102 12.52 16.73 -18.27
CA LEU A 102 12.50 18.05 -17.65
C LEU A 102 12.62 17.97 -16.13
N ILE A 103 12.00 16.96 -15.53
CA ILE A 103 12.13 16.66 -14.11
C ILE A 103 13.59 16.37 -13.78
N MET A 104 14.25 15.49 -14.54
CA MET A 104 15.66 15.14 -14.31
C MET A 104 16.60 16.34 -14.47
N LYS A 105 16.39 17.19 -15.49
CA LYS A 105 17.15 18.44 -15.64
C LYS A 105 16.99 19.36 -14.43
N ALA A 106 15.77 19.48 -13.91
CA ALA A 106 15.51 20.31 -12.74
C ALA A 106 16.12 19.72 -11.47
N ILE A 107 15.97 18.41 -11.24
CA ILE A 107 16.57 17.69 -10.10
C ILE A 107 18.09 17.88 -10.09
N HIS A 108 18.77 17.70 -11.22
CA HIS A 108 20.22 17.87 -11.32
C HIS A 108 20.69 19.25 -10.82
N ILE A 109 19.92 20.32 -11.08
CA ILE A 109 20.23 21.67 -10.58
C ILE A 109 19.95 21.80 -9.08
N LEU A 110 18.94 21.09 -8.56
CA LEU A 110 18.54 21.17 -7.15
C LEU A 110 19.51 20.42 -6.23
N VAL A 111 19.95 19.23 -6.63
CA VAL A 111 20.83 18.38 -5.81
C VAL A 111 22.24 18.98 -5.63
N GLU A 112 22.69 19.85 -6.53
CA GLU A 112 23.92 20.65 -6.34
C GLU A 112 23.89 21.54 -5.08
N HIS A 113 22.71 21.73 -4.48
CA HIS A 113 22.50 22.60 -3.33
C HIS A 113 21.62 21.94 -2.25
N PRO A 114 22.22 21.41 -1.16
CA PRO A 114 21.50 20.66 -0.12
C PRO A 114 20.30 21.39 0.51
N LYS A 115 20.30 22.73 0.49
CA LYS A 115 19.17 23.55 0.96
C LYS A 115 17.87 23.35 0.17
N TYR A 116 17.89 22.70 -0.99
CA TYR A 116 16.71 22.44 -1.81
C TYR A 116 16.16 21.01 -1.66
N ILE A 117 16.75 20.16 -0.82
CA ILE A 117 16.18 18.85 -0.47
C ILE A 117 14.75 19.01 0.08
N GLU A 118 14.51 20.05 0.88
CA GLU A 118 13.17 20.38 1.38
C GLU A 118 12.16 20.65 0.25
N LEU A 119 12.60 21.27 -0.85
CA LEU A 119 11.75 21.48 -2.02
C LEU A 119 11.39 20.14 -2.68
N LEU A 120 12.38 19.26 -2.91
CA LEU A 120 12.14 17.93 -3.48
C LEU A 120 11.14 17.12 -2.64
N PHE A 121 11.36 17.09 -1.32
CA PHE A 121 10.43 16.46 -0.38
C PHE A 121 9.03 17.07 -0.45
N SER A 122 8.93 18.41 -0.53
CA SER A 122 7.63 19.09 -0.62
C SER A 122 6.87 18.81 -1.92
N VAL A 123 7.58 18.52 -3.02
CA VAL A 123 6.99 18.08 -4.29
C VAL A 123 6.52 16.63 -4.15
N ALA A 124 7.35 15.76 -3.57
CA ALA A 124 7.02 14.36 -3.33
C ALA A 124 5.73 14.20 -2.49
N GLU A 125 5.63 14.90 -1.36
CA GLU A 125 4.43 14.85 -0.50
C GLU A 125 3.19 15.42 -1.21
N GLU A 126 3.33 16.49 -2.00
CA GLU A 126 2.17 17.05 -2.73
C GLU A 126 1.66 16.08 -3.81
N LEU A 127 2.56 15.45 -4.58
CA LEU A 127 2.20 14.43 -5.56
C LEU A 127 1.54 13.22 -4.88
N TYR A 128 2.16 12.70 -3.81
CA TYR A 128 1.66 11.54 -3.08
C TYR A 128 0.26 11.79 -2.49
N LEU A 129 0.06 12.93 -1.83
CA LEU A 129 -1.23 13.27 -1.21
C LEU A 129 -2.32 13.58 -2.25
N ASN A 130 -1.95 13.98 -3.46
CA ASN A 130 -2.88 14.18 -4.58
C ASN A 130 -3.17 12.88 -5.37
N GLY A 131 -2.60 11.74 -4.96
CA GLY A 131 -2.83 10.43 -5.57
C GLY A 131 -1.89 10.07 -6.73
N LEU A 132 -0.94 10.95 -7.07
CA LEU A 132 0.14 10.69 -8.03
C LEU A 132 1.30 9.97 -7.34
N VAL A 133 1.00 8.77 -6.83
CA VAL A 133 1.90 8.02 -5.96
C VAL A 133 3.15 7.57 -6.72
N GLU A 134 3.02 7.03 -7.92
CA GLU A 134 4.14 6.55 -8.73
C GLU A 134 5.08 7.70 -9.11
N GLU A 135 4.53 8.85 -9.51
CA GLU A 135 5.29 10.04 -9.88
C GLU A 135 6.04 10.65 -8.68
N SER A 136 5.53 10.45 -7.47
CA SER A 136 6.18 10.93 -6.24
C SER A 136 7.45 10.14 -5.89
N LEU A 137 7.56 8.88 -6.31
CA LEU A 137 8.64 7.98 -5.88
C LEU A 137 10.01 8.49 -6.27
N LEU A 138 10.17 8.99 -7.51
CA LEU A 138 11.42 9.60 -7.97
C LEU A 138 11.92 10.68 -7.01
N PHE A 139 11.02 11.56 -6.54
CA PHE A 139 11.42 12.64 -5.66
C PHE A 139 11.78 12.15 -4.25
N TYR A 140 11.11 11.11 -3.74
CA TYR A 140 11.51 10.50 -2.47
C TYR A 140 12.86 9.79 -2.55
N GLU A 141 13.17 9.14 -3.69
CA GLU A 141 14.49 8.53 -3.93
C GLU A 141 15.60 9.58 -3.86
N GLU A 142 15.45 10.68 -4.57
CA GLU A 142 16.41 11.78 -4.56
C GLU A 142 16.59 12.39 -3.16
N VAL A 143 15.51 12.49 -2.38
CA VAL A 143 15.59 12.93 -0.97
C VAL A 143 16.41 11.95 -0.13
N ILE A 144 16.25 10.64 -0.34
CA ILE A 144 17.00 9.61 0.38
C ILE A 144 18.49 9.63 0.01
N GLU A 145 18.81 9.79 -1.29
CA GLU A 145 20.19 9.82 -1.77
C GLU A 145 20.96 11.05 -1.25
N GLU A 146 20.31 12.21 -1.19
CA GLU A 146 20.97 13.47 -0.87
C GLU A 146 20.94 13.84 0.64
N GLU A 147 19.99 13.32 1.42
CA GLU A 147 19.88 13.65 2.85
C GLU A 147 20.94 12.94 3.70
N LYS A 148 21.97 13.69 4.07
CA LYS A 148 23.10 13.20 4.87
C LYS A 148 22.76 13.00 6.35
N LEU A 149 21.68 13.61 6.83
CA LEU A 149 21.28 13.54 8.23
C LEU A 149 20.33 12.37 8.46
N ASN A 150 20.88 11.27 8.96
CA ASN A 150 20.15 10.02 9.29
C ASN A 150 18.99 10.15 10.29
N HIS A 151 18.77 11.32 10.88
CA HIS A 151 17.71 11.64 11.85
C HIS A 151 16.70 12.68 11.32
N SER A 152 16.76 13.02 10.02
CA SER A 152 15.79 13.92 9.40
C SER A 152 14.43 13.23 9.30
N ASP A 153 13.36 13.87 9.79
CA ASP A 153 11.98 13.36 9.65
C ASP A 153 11.64 13.08 8.18
N ARG A 154 12.12 13.93 7.26
CA ARG A 154 11.90 13.78 5.82
C ARG A 154 12.50 12.48 5.28
N LEU A 155 13.67 12.07 5.79
CA LEU A 155 14.30 10.82 5.38
C LEU A 155 13.43 9.63 5.80
N ALA A 156 13.00 9.61 7.06
CA ALA A 156 12.14 8.54 7.58
C ALA A 156 10.78 8.49 6.85
N ILE A 157 10.15 9.65 6.60
CA ILE A 157 8.90 9.73 5.85
C ILE A 157 9.10 9.25 4.40
N SER A 158 10.20 9.63 3.74
CA SER A 158 10.49 9.19 2.36
C SER A 158 10.59 7.66 2.25
N HIS A 159 11.34 7.03 3.17
CA HIS A 159 11.40 5.57 3.24
C HIS A 159 10.02 4.94 3.50
N TYR A 160 9.20 5.56 4.37
CA TYR A 160 7.85 5.08 4.67
C TYR A 160 6.90 5.21 3.47
N ARG A 161 6.96 6.32 2.73
CA ARG A 161 6.11 6.56 1.55
C ARG A 161 6.44 5.60 0.41
N ILE A 162 7.73 5.38 0.15
CA ILE A 162 8.18 4.37 -0.79
C ILE A 162 7.73 2.98 -0.33
N PHE A 163 7.92 2.62 0.94
CA PHE A 163 7.43 1.35 1.49
C PHE A 163 5.94 1.14 1.21
N ARG A 164 5.09 2.13 1.52
CA ARG A 164 3.64 2.02 1.25
C ARG A 164 3.32 1.83 -0.22
N ALA A 165 3.99 2.56 -1.11
CA ALA A 165 3.77 2.48 -2.54
C ALA A 165 4.26 1.16 -3.14
N SER A 166 5.32 0.56 -2.58
CA SER A 166 5.87 -0.71 -3.05
C SER A 166 5.04 -1.94 -2.64
N ILE A 167 4.11 -1.81 -1.70
CA ILE A 167 3.29 -2.94 -1.25
C ILE A 167 2.29 -3.31 -2.34
N GLY A 168 2.38 -4.55 -2.82
CA GLY A 168 1.48 -5.10 -3.83
C GLY A 168 1.35 -6.62 -3.77
N ALA A 169 1.00 -7.24 -4.89
CA ALA A 169 0.79 -8.69 -4.96
C ALA A 169 2.10 -9.51 -5.00
N ASN A 170 3.24 -8.89 -5.33
CA ASN A 170 4.53 -9.57 -5.44
C ASN A 170 5.21 -9.71 -4.07
N ALA A 171 5.33 -10.94 -3.59
CA ALA A 171 5.90 -11.23 -2.27
C ALA A 171 7.38 -10.83 -2.11
N GLU A 172 8.19 -10.91 -3.18
CA GLU A 172 9.60 -10.54 -3.12
C GLU A 172 9.79 -9.03 -3.01
N GLU A 173 9.06 -8.26 -3.81
CA GLU A 173 9.11 -6.80 -3.76
C GLU A 173 8.60 -6.28 -2.41
N ASN A 174 7.53 -6.89 -1.87
CA ASN A 174 7.06 -6.61 -0.52
C ASN A 174 8.15 -6.86 0.54
N TYR A 175 8.90 -7.96 0.43
CA TYR A 175 9.97 -8.26 1.39
C TYR A 175 11.15 -7.28 1.26
N LYS A 176 11.54 -6.91 0.04
CA LYS A 176 12.56 -5.86 -0.20
C LYS A 176 12.12 -4.53 0.41
N ALA A 177 10.86 -4.16 0.27
CA ALA A 177 10.29 -2.94 0.85
C ALA A 177 10.36 -2.96 2.38
N VAL A 178 10.05 -4.10 3.03
CA VAL A 178 10.20 -4.27 4.48
C VAL A 178 11.65 -4.04 4.91
N ILE A 179 12.62 -4.74 4.29
CA ILE A 179 14.05 -4.61 4.62
C ILE A 179 14.51 -3.16 4.47
N ARG A 180 14.08 -2.47 3.42
CA ARG A 180 14.46 -1.09 3.15
C ARG A 180 13.94 -0.10 4.20
N PHE A 181 12.78 -0.36 4.78
CA PHE A 181 12.09 0.58 5.68
C PHE A 181 12.26 0.25 7.17
N GLU A 182 12.46 -1.01 7.55
CA GLU A 182 12.37 -1.45 8.94
C GLU A 182 13.23 -0.61 9.91
N ASP A 183 14.46 -0.26 9.54
CA ASP A 183 15.39 0.51 10.38
C ASP A 183 15.01 1.98 10.56
N PHE A 184 14.11 2.50 9.72
CA PHE A 184 13.63 3.88 9.77
C PHE A 184 12.33 4.04 10.56
N ARG A 185 11.60 2.96 10.82
CA ARG A 185 10.27 3.01 11.48
C ARG A 185 10.27 3.77 12.81
N LYS A 186 11.34 3.62 13.61
CA LYS A 186 11.49 4.29 14.93
C LYS A 186 11.87 5.76 14.84
N LYS A 187 12.34 6.19 13.67
CA LYS A 187 12.72 7.58 13.37
C LYS A 187 11.59 8.38 12.75
N LEU A 188 10.47 7.73 12.46
CA LEU A 188 9.28 8.44 11.98
C LEU A 188 8.76 9.39 13.07
N PRO A 189 8.18 10.54 12.66
CA PRO A 189 7.39 11.35 13.58
C PRO A 189 6.27 10.52 14.21
N GLU A 190 5.92 10.84 15.45
CA GLU A 190 4.96 10.05 16.26
C GLU A 190 3.63 9.78 15.54
N ALA A 191 3.15 10.75 14.76
CA ALA A 191 1.91 10.66 13.98
C ALA A 191 1.91 9.51 12.95
N PHE A 192 3.08 9.05 12.50
CA PHE A 192 3.20 7.99 11.49
C PHE A 192 3.58 6.63 12.07
N GLN A 193 4.10 6.57 13.30
CA GLN A 193 4.72 5.35 13.83
C GLN A 193 3.72 4.20 13.98
N LEU A 194 2.50 4.48 14.48
CA LEU A 194 1.45 3.47 14.64
C LEU A 194 0.99 2.91 13.30
N ASP A 195 0.76 3.79 12.32
CA ASP A 195 0.37 3.40 10.96
C ASP A 195 1.46 2.58 10.27
N ALA A 196 2.72 3.02 10.39
CA ALA A 196 3.85 2.30 9.84
C ALA A 196 4.03 0.91 10.45
N LEU A 197 3.92 0.79 11.77
CA LEU A 197 4.02 -0.49 12.46
C LEU A 197 2.88 -1.43 12.07
N LEU A 198 1.65 -0.93 11.93
CA LEU A 198 0.52 -1.74 11.49
C LEU A 198 0.75 -2.27 10.06
N GLN A 199 1.21 -1.43 9.14
CA GLN A 199 1.51 -1.83 7.77
C GLN A 199 2.66 -2.85 7.71
N LEU A 200 3.78 -2.60 8.42
CA LEU A 200 4.89 -3.56 8.53
C LEU A 200 4.42 -4.91 9.05
N THR A 201 3.61 -4.91 10.12
CA THR A 201 3.10 -6.14 10.73
C THR A 201 2.25 -6.94 9.74
N ASN A 202 1.33 -6.28 9.02
CA ASN A 202 0.49 -6.94 8.01
C ASN A 202 1.28 -7.51 6.83
N VAL A 203 2.26 -6.76 6.32
CA VAL A 203 3.12 -7.24 5.22
C VAL A 203 3.94 -8.43 5.68
N CYS A 204 4.60 -8.35 6.84
CA CYS A 204 5.35 -9.48 7.40
C CYS A 204 4.48 -10.71 7.65
N LEU A 205 3.24 -10.53 8.12
CA LEU A 205 2.27 -11.61 8.29
C LEU A 205 1.98 -12.30 6.95
N SER A 206 1.70 -11.52 5.90
CA SER A 206 1.41 -12.03 4.55
C SER A 206 2.59 -12.77 3.90
N LEU A 207 3.82 -12.49 4.36
CA LEU A 207 5.07 -13.10 3.87
C LEU A 207 5.52 -14.31 4.71
N GLY A 208 4.78 -14.67 5.75
CA GLY A 208 5.16 -15.73 6.68
C GLY A 208 6.40 -15.42 7.53
N LYS A 209 6.73 -14.13 7.71
CA LYS A 209 7.87 -13.70 8.54
C LYS A 209 7.43 -13.61 10.00
N TRP A 210 7.16 -14.76 10.62
CA TRP A 210 6.52 -14.85 11.93
C TRP A 210 7.26 -14.09 13.04
N ASN A 211 8.58 -14.26 13.14
CA ASN A 211 9.40 -13.56 14.14
C ASN A 211 9.29 -12.03 14.02
N LEU A 212 9.35 -11.48 12.79
CA LEU A 212 9.20 -10.05 12.55
C LEU A 212 7.77 -9.58 12.82
N THR A 213 6.79 -10.39 12.43
CA THR A 213 5.36 -10.11 12.70
C THR A 213 5.10 -9.99 14.19
N GLU A 214 5.57 -10.93 15.00
CA GLU A 214 5.41 -10.88 16.46
C GLU A 214 6.15 -9.69 17.07
N GLN A 215 7.36 -9.39 16.60
CA GLN A 215 8.14 -8.25 17.06
C GLN A 215 7.43 -6.91 16.78
N PHE A 216 6.98 -6.68 15.55
CA PHE A 216 6.29 -5.44 15.19
C PHE A 216 4.91 -5.35 15.84
N ALA A 217 4.20 -6.46 16.01
CA ALA A 217 2.95 -6.49 16.76
C ALA A 217 3.17 -6.10 18.25
N ASP A 218 4.20 -6.62 18.91
CA ASP A 218 4.52 -6.18 20.28
C ASP A 218 4.89 -4.70 20.35
N GLU A 219 5.68 -4.21 19.40
CA GLU A 219 6.06 -2.81 19.29
C GLU A 219 4.81 -1.92 19.11
N LEU A 220 3.89 -2.31 18.22
CA LEU A 220 2.61 -1.64 17.99
C LEU A 220 1.74 -1.60 19.25
N ARG A 221 1.63 -2.72 19.96
CA ARG A 221 0.86 -2.84 21.21
C ARG A 221 1.39 -1.89 22.27
N ILE A 222 2.70 -1.90 22.50
CA ILE A 222 3.36 -1.07 23.50
C ILE A 222 3.13 0.41 23.15
N LEU A 223 3.36 0.79 21.89
CA LEU A 223 3.20 2.16 21.44
C LEU A 223 1.76 2.65 21.58
N ALA A 224 0.78 1.86 21.11
CA ALA A 224 -0.64 2.19 21.21
C ALA A 224 -1.09 2.34 22.67
N THR A 225 -0.59 1.47 23.56
CA THR A 225 -0.88 1.54 25.00
C THR A 225 -0.33 2.82 25.62
N ILE A 226 0.93 3.19 25.31
CA ILE A 226 1.55 4.40 25.83
C ILE A 226 0.78 5.65 25.36
N ARG A 227 0.49 5.75 24.06
CA ARG A 227 -0.27 6.88 23.49
C ARG A 227 -1.66 7.02 24.12
N TYR A 228 -2.35 5.90 24.31
CA TYR A 228 -3.67 5.91 24.92
C TYR A 228 -3.63 6.36 26.40
N GLN A 229 -2.61 5.93 27.16
CA GLN A 229 -2.42 6.40 28.53
C GLN A 229 -2.12 7.90 28.61
N GLU A 230 -1.32 8.42 27.68
CA GLU A 230 -1.04 9.86 27.57
C GLU A 230 -2.33 10.65 27.29
N GLU A 231 -3.16 10.21 26.34
CA GLU A 231 -4.45 10.84 26.04
C GLU A 231 -5.42 10.81 27.24
N LEU A 232 -5.47 9.70 27.97
CA LEU A 232 -6.26 9.60 29.20
C LEU A 232 -5.79 10.59 30.27
N LEU A 233 -4.48 10.76 30.44
CA LEU A 233 -3.92 11.72 31.40
C LEU A 233 -4.23 13.16 30.98
N MET A 234 -4.13 13.49 29.68
CA MET A 234 -4.49 14.80 29.16
C MET A 234 -5.98 15.12 29.40
N LYS A 235 -6.87 14.16 29.13
CA LYS A 235 -8.31 14.27 29.38
C LYS A 235 -8.63 14.47 30.86
N LYS A 236 -7.96 13.74 31.76
CA LYS A 236 -8.15 13.88 33.22
C LYS A 236 -7.66 15.23 33.75
N ASN A 237 -6.63 15.79 33.15
CA ASN A 237 -6.03 17.08 33.55
C ASN A 237 -6.69 18.30 32.87
N ASN A 238 -7.75 18.11 32.06
CA ASN A 238 -8.37 19.17 31.25
C ASN A 238 -7.36 19.95 30.38
N SER A 239 -6.35 19.25 29.84
CA SER A 239 -5.37 19.86 28.93
C SER A 239 -6.02 20.23 27.59
N GLU A 240 -5.66 21.38 27.02
CA GLU A 240 -6.10 21.83 25.69
C GLU A 240 -5.26 21.26 24.53
N SER A 241 -4.31 20.35 24.80
CA SER A 241 -3.50 19.72 23.76
C SER A 241 -4.36 18.88 22.82
N GLU A 242 -4.16 19.05 21.50
CA GLU A 242 -4.80 18.17 20.52
C GLU A 242 -4.28 16.72 20.67
N PRO A 243 -5.16 15.71 20.53
CA PRO A 243 -4.75 14.31 20.51
C PRO A 243 -3.88 14.02 19.26
N LEU A 244 -3.11 12.93 19.33
CA LEU A 244 -2.25 12.53 18.23
C LEU A 244 -3.12 12.17 17.01
N LYS A 245 -2.83 12.78 15.86
CA LYS A 245 -3.54 12.49 14.61
C LYS A 245 -2.95 11.26 13.96
N THR A 246 -3.70 10.16 13.98
CA THR A 246 -3.37 8.87 13.35
C THR A 246 -4.44 8.51 12.30
N GLU A 247 -4.16 7.57 11.39
CA GLU A 247 -5.16 7.20 10.36
C GLU A 247 -6.36 6.44 10.94
N ARG A 248 -6.23 5.86 12.13
CA ARG A 248 -7.26 5.08 12.83
C ARG A 248 -7.29 5.43 14.32
N PRO A 249 -8.40 5.18 15.03
CA PRO A 249 -8.46 5.31 16.48
C PRO A 249 -7.45 4.38 17.20
N LEU A 250 -6.94 4.78 18.37
CA LEU A 250 -5.94 4.01 19.12
C LEU A 250 -6.36 2.57 19.46
N VAL A 251 -7.66 2.35 19.66
CA VAL A 251 -8.23 1.00 19.90
C VAL A 251 -7.98 0.04 18.73
N VAL A 252 -7.89 0.55 17.50
CA VAL A 252 -7.59 -0.26 16.31
C VAL A 252 -6.17 -0.78 16.36
N TYR A 253 -5.18 0.08 16.61
CA TYR A 253 -3.79 -0.36 16.70
C TYR A 253 -3.57 -1.34 17.85
N TYR A 254 -4.21 -1.09 19.00
CA TYR A 254 -4.17 -2.01 20.13
C TYR A 254 -4.79 -3.37 19.77
N GLY A 255 -6.03 -3.40 19.28
CA GLY A 255 -6.71 -4.65 18.92
C GLY A 255 -5.98 -5.40 17.80
N GLN A 256 -5.54 -4.70 16.74
CA GLN A 256 -4.78 -5.29 15.63
C GLN A 256 -3.46 -5.91 16.11
N SER A 257 -2.77 -5.28 17.07
CA SER A 257 -1.52 -5.83 17.60
C SER A 257 -1.71 -7.20 18.24
N TYR A 258 -2.79 -7.41 19.01
CA TYR A 258 -3.12 -8.71 19.57
C TYR A 258 -3.64 -9.69 18.51
N LEU A 259 -4.54 -9.22 17.64
CA LEU A 259 -5.11 -10.03 16.57
C LEU A 259 -4.02 -10.61 15.67
N ILE A 260 -3.15 -9.77 15.12
CA ILE A 260 -2.10 -10.21 14.19
C ILE A 260 -1.10 -11.14 14.90
N LYS A 261 -0.74 -10.84 16.15
CA LYS A 261 0.12 -11.74 16.93
C LYS A 261 -0.53 -13.09 17.20
N SER A 262 -1.84 -13.11 17.48
CA SER A 262 -2.59 -14.36 17.62
C SER A 262 -2.56 -15.19 16.33
N ILE A 263 -2.72 -14.55 15.16
CA ILE A 263 -2.64 -15.22 13.85
C ILE A 263 -1.23 -15.76 13.60
N ALA A 264 -0.18 -14.99 13.89
CA ALA A 264 1.21 -15.44 13.74
C ALA A 264 1.52 -16.67 14.61
N LEU A 265 1.07 -16.68 15.87
CA LEU A 265 1.20 -17.83 16.77
C LEU A 265 0.38 -19.02 16.28
N PHE A 266 -0.83 -18.78 15.77
CA PHE A 266 -1.70 -19.81 15.22
C PHE A 266 -1.05 -20.48 14.01
N LYS A 267 -0.48 -19.71 13.08
CA LYS A 267 0.21 -20.23 11.88
C LYS A 267 1.45 -21.05 12.22
N GLN A 268 2.06 -20.81 13.38
CA GLN A 268 3.18 -21.59 13.92
C GLN A 268 2.74 -22.82 14.73
N GLY A 269 1.44 -23.07 14.89
CA GLY A 269 0.90 -24.18 15.69
C GLY A 269 0.93 -23.94 17.20
N HIS A 270 1.20 -22.71 17.65
CA HIS A 270 1.20 -22.34 19.06
C HIS A 270 -0.21 -21.98 19.55
N TYR A 271 -1.14 -22.93 19.45
CA TYR A 271 -2.57 -22.68 19.67
C TYR A 271 -2.94 -22.28 21.11
N GLU A 272 -2.25 -22.81 22.12
CA GLU A 272 -2.49 -22.40 23.51
C GLU A 272 -2.10 -20.94 23.76
N LYS A 273 -0.98 -20.49 23.19
CA LYS A 273 -0.61 -19.07 23.22
C LYS A 273 -1.56 -18.23 22.38
N THR A 274 -2.08 -18.77 21.28
CA THR A 274 -3.08 -18.09 20.44
C THR A 274 -4.31 -17.73 21.25
N LYS A 275 -4.86 -18.67 22.04
CA LYS A 275 -6.01 -18.41 22.94
C LYS A 275 -5.75 -17.20 23.86
N GLN A 276 -4.59 -17.16 24.51
CA GLN A 276 -4.20 -16.06 25.41
C GLN A 276 -4.14 -14.70 24.70
N TYR A 277 -3.67 -14.66 23.46
CA TYR A 277 -3.66 -13.40 22.68
C TYR A 277 -5.04 -13.02 22.18
N ILE A 278 -5.94 -13.97 21.95
CA ILE A 278 -7.34 -13.67 21.61
C ILE A 278 -8.05 -12.97 22.76
N GLU A 279 -7.81 -13.41 24.00
CA GLU A 279 -8.35 -12.77 25.21
C GLU A 279 -7.95 -11.29 25.33
N GLY A 280 -6.81 -10.90 24.75
CA GLY A 280 -6.34 -9.51 24.78
C GLY A 280 -7.14 -8.53 23.90
N TYR A 281 -7.90 -9.01 22.92
CA TYR A 281 -8.72 -8.16 22.04
C TYR A 281 -10.21 -8.51 22.01
N GLU A 282 -10.64 -9.57 22.70
CA GLU A 282 -12.06 -9.96 22.72
C GLU A 282 -12.97 -8.95 23.42
N ASP A 283 -12.43 -8.25 24.42
CA ASP A 283 -13.14 -7.22 25.15
C ASP A 283 -12.28 -5.96 25.26
N LEU A 284 -12.57 -5.02 24.36
CA LEU A 284 -11.96 -3.69 24.34
C LEU A 284 -12.90 -2.62 24.91
N SER A 285 -13.96 -3.02 25.64
CA SER A 285 -14.92 -2.08 26.26
C SER A 285 -14.32 -1.19 27.34
N TRP A 286 -13.12 -1.53 27.84
CA TRP A 286 -12.36 -0.72 28.79
C TRP A 286 -11.76 0.56 28.18
N PHE A 287 -11.77 0.72 26.85
CA PHE A 287 -11.40 1.98 26.21
C PHE A 287 -12.46 3.07 26.51
N GLU A 288 -12.06 4.10 27.26
CA GLU A 288 -12.89 5.24 27.67
C GLU A 288 -12.98 6.34 26.60
N ILE A 289 -11.97 6.46 25.75
CA ILE A 289 -11.89 7.46 24.68
C ILE A 289 -12.23 6.76 23.36
N LEU A 290 -13.53 6.70 23.05
CA LEU A 290 -14.05 6.11 21.82
C LEU A 290 -15.04 7.06 21.15
N ASP A 291 -14.79 7.33 19.88
CA ASP A 291 -15.77 7.91 18.96
C ASP A 291 -16.70 6.82 18.39
N GLU A 292 -17.64 7.22 17.53
CA GLU A 292 -18.56 6.30 16.85
C GLU A 292 -17.81 5.22 16.05
N GLN A 293 -16.69 5.59 15.41
CA GLN A 293 -15.88 4.64 14.66
C GLN A 293 -15.20 3.64 15.60
N GLY A 294 -14.56 4.11 16.67
CA GLY A 294 -13.89 3.27 17.67
C GLY A 294 -14.84 2.26 18.30
N LYS A 295 -16.10 2.62 18.58
CA LYS A 295 -17.11 1.67 19.09
C LYS A 295 -17.42 0.55 18.09
N LYS A 296 -17.57 0.89 16.81
CA LYS A 296 -17.76 -0.12 15.74
C LYS A 296 -16.56 -1.07 15.66
N GLU A 297 -15.35 -0.54 15.78
CA GLU A 297 -14.13 -1.36 15.76
C GLU A 297 -14.06 -2.30 16.98
N VAL A 298 -14.47 -1.86 18.17
CA VAL A 298 -14.58 -2.74 19.35
C VAL A 298 -15.53 -3.91 19.09
N ASP A 299 -16.68 -3.65 18.47
CA ASP A 299 -17.63 -4.71 18.12
C ASP A 299 -17.06 -5.65 17.03
N ASN A 300 -16.34 -5.13 16.04
CA ASN A 300 -15.62 -5.93 15.05
C ASN A 300 -14.58 -6.85 15.71
N PHE A 301 -13.77 -6.34 16.63
CA PHE A 301 -12.79 -7.16 17.36
C PHE A 301 -13.44 -8.28 18.17
N ARG A 302 -14.60 -8.02 18.78
CA ARG A 302 -15.36 -9.05 19.49
C ARG A 302 -15.83 -10.17 18.56
N LEU A 303 -16.30 -9.82 17.36
CA LEU A 303 -16.70 -10.79 16.33
C LEU A 303 -15.48 -11.60 15.84
N TRP A 304 -14.38 -10.94 15.50
CA TRP A 304 -13.15 -11.61 15.08
C TRP A 304 -12.58 -12.52 16.16
N ALA A 305 -12.63 -12.12 17.43
CA ALA A 305 -12.19 -12.94 18.55
C ALA A 305 -13.02 -14.23 18.65
N ARG A 306 -14.34 -14.13 18.45
CA ARG A 306 -15.23 -15.29 18.44
C ARG A 306 -14.88 -16.26 17.31
N ALA A 307 -14.76 -15.76 16.07
CA ALA A 307 -14.37 -16.58 14.91
C ALA A 307 -13.00 -17.25 15.10
N ASN A 308 -12.00 -16.52 15.58
CA ASN A 308 -10.66 -17.04 15.79
C ASN A 308 -10.59 -18.06 16.93
N LYS A 309 -11.41 -17.92 17.97
CA LYS A 309 -11.56 -18.95 19.02
C LYS A 309 -12.11 -20.25 18.44
N TYR A 310 -13.10 -20.18 17.57
CA TYR A 310 -13.66 -21.38 16.91
C TYR A 310 -12.60 -22.11 16.10
N GLY A 311 -11.90 -21.42 15.20
CA GLY A 311 -10.81 -22.01 14.42
C GLY A 311 -9.67 -22.58 15.29
N THR A 312 -9.30 -21.89 16.37
CA THR A 312 -8.26 -22.35 17.31
C THR A 312 -8.66 -23.64 18.04
N LYS A 313 -9.91 -23.73 18.52
CA LYS A 313 -10.42 -24.94 19.19
C LYS A 313 -10.47 -26.14 18.25
N LEU A 314 -10.93 -25.93 17.01
CA LEU A 314 -10.98 -26.99 16.00
C LEU A 314 -9.59 -27.54 15.68
N LEU A 315 -8.58 -26.69 15.53
CA LEU A 315 -7.21 -27.10 15.21
C LEU A 315 -6.51 -27.81 16.37
N LEU A 316 -6.81 -27.42 17.61
CA LEU A 316 -6.34 -28.15 18.78
C LEU A 316 -6.92 -29.57 18.88
N GLY A 317 -8.09 -29.80 18.26
CA GLY A 317 -8.83 -31.07 18.39
C GLY A 317 -9.54 -31.20 19.75
N ASP A 318 -9.68 -30.10 20.49
CA ASP A 318 -10.28 -30.09 21.83
C ASP A 318 -11.76 -30.48 21.80
N ASP A 319 -12.49 -29.98 20.80
CA ASP A 319 -13.95 -30.11 20.74
C ASP A 319 -14.49 -29.93 19.31
N LEU A 320 -14.87 -31.03 18.66
CA LEU A 320 -15.50 -31.00 17.33
C LEU A 320 -16.96 -30.50 17.37
N SER A 321 -17.59 -30.45 18.55
CA SER A 321 -18.97 -29.93 18.66
C SER A 321 -19.06 -28.43 18.36
N VAL A 322 -17.92 -27.73 18.38
CA VAL A 322 -17.84 -26.32 18.01
C VAL A 322 -17.96 -26.08 16.51
N LEU A 323 -17.86 -27.12 15.67
CA LEU A 323 -17.95 -27.00 14.22
C LEU A 323 -19.31 -26.44 13.79
N ASP A 324 -20.40 -26.95 14.35
CA ASP A 324 -21.75 -26.52 14.02
C ASP A 324 -21.98 -25.05 14.43
N GLU A 325 -21.48 -24.66 15.61
CA GLU A 325 -21.52 -23.26 16.04
C GLU A 325 -20.74 -22.35 15.09
N TYR A 326 -19.59 -22.81 14.60
CA TYR A 326 -18.77 -22.02 13.69
C TYR A 326 -19.42 -21.87 12.31
N VAL A 327 -20.00 -22.95 11.77
CA VAL A 327 -20.75 -22.93 10.51
C VAL A 327 -21.95 -21.98 10.60
N ASN A 328 -22.69 -22.01 11.71
CA ASN A 328 -23.80 -21.08 11.93
C ASN A 328 -23.32 -19.62 12.01
N TYR A 329 -22.18 -19.37 12.68
CA TYR A 329 -21.56 -18.04 12.68
C TYR A 329 -21.24 -17.57 11.26
N LEU A 330 -20.61 -18.41 10.42
CA LEU A 330 -20.27 -18.05 9.04
C LEU A 330 -21.50 -17.78 8.16
N ALA A 331 -22.61 -18.48 8.39
CA ALA A 331 -23.87 -18.23 7.71
C ALA A 331 -24.45 -16.83 8.04
N GLU A 332 -24.23 -16.34 9.26
CA GLU A 332 -24.62 -14.99 9.68
C GLU A 332 -23.63 -13.90 9.23
N HIS A 333 -22.40 -14.27 8.90
CA HIS A 333 -21.29 -13.35 8.60
C HIS A 333 -20.61 -13.68 7.26
N PRO A 334 -21.24 -13.38 6.11
CA PRO A 334 -20.74 -13.81 4.80
C PRO A 334 -19.32 -13.33 4.45
N ASN A 335 -18.90 -12.19 5.01
CA ASN A 335 -17.57 -11.63 4.79
C ASN A 335 -16.44 -12.46 5.42
N ASP A 336 -16.76 -13.31 6.41
CA ASP A 336 -15.77 -14.13 7.12
C ASP A 336 -15.70 -15.57 6.56
N ILE A 337 -16.56 -15.90 5.57
CA ILE A 337 -16.62 -17.23 4.94
C ILE A 337 -15.25 -17.66 4.40
N PRO A 338 -14.48 -16.83 3.66
CA PRO A 338 -13.19 -17.25 3.11
C PRO A 338 -12.20 -17.74 4.18
N GLU A 339 -11.99 -16.93 5.22
CA GLU A 339 -11.11 -17.26 6.33
C GLU A 339 -11.65 -18.45 7.14
N GLY A 340 -12.96 -18.51 7.35
CA GLY A 340 -13.61 -19.61 8.06
C GLY A 340 -13.47 -20.95 7.36
N LEU A 341 -13.73 -21.01 6.04
CA LEU A 341 -13.56 -22.21 5.23
C LEU A 341 -12.12 -22.70 5.22
N LEU A 342 -11.13 -21.80 5.16
CA LEU A 342 -9.73 -22.15 5.29
C LEU A 342 -9.45 -22.86 6.62
N LEU A 343 -9.91 -22.30 7.73
CA LEU A 343 -9.67 -22.84 9.07
C LEU A 343 -10.36 -24.20 9.26
N ILE A 344 -11.61 -24.32 8.83
CA ILE A 344 -12.37 -25.58 8.87
C ILE A 344 -11.69 -26.66 8.01
N THR A 345 -11.24 -26.31 6.80
CA THR A 345 -10.54 -27.25 5.91
C THR A 345 -9.21 -27.72 6.49
N LYS A 346 -8.45 -26.80 7.12
CA LYS A 346 -7.22 -27.16 7.85
C LYS A 346 -7.51 -28.13 9.00
N ALA A 347 -8.57 -27.88 9.78
CA ALA A 347 -8.98 -28.76 10.86
C ALA A 347 -9.36 -30.15 10.35
N ALA A 348 -10.14 -30.21 9.27
CA ALA A 348 -10.56 -31.44 8.62
C ALA A 348 -9.35 -32.27 8.16
N ASN A 349 -8.35 -31.62 7.54
CA ASN A 349 -7.10 -32.27 7.15
C ASN A 349 -6.28 -32.77 8.34
N ALA A 350 -6.23 -32.01 9.44
CA ALA A 350 -5.46 -32.36 10.62
C ALA A 350 -6.07 -33.54 11.41
N HIS A 351 -7.39 -33.59 11.50
CA HIS A 351 -8.12 -34.53 12.38
C HIS A 351 -8.93 -35.59 11.63
N GLY A 352 -8.99 -35.54 10.30
CA GLY A 352 -9.58 -36.58 9.46
C GLY A 352 -11.11 -36.64 9.47
N PHE A 353 -11.81 -35.53 9.71
CA PHE A 353 -13.27 -35.46 9.62
C PHE A 353 -13.75 -34.89 8.27
N SER A 354 -14.97 -35.23 7.86
CA SER A 354 -15.56 -34.76 6.60
C SER A 354 -16.22 -33.39 6.75
N ILE A 355 -16.01 -32.54 5.75
CA ILE A 355 -16.61 -31.20 5.62
C ILE A 355 -17.37 -31.02 4.31
N ASP A 356 -17.71 -32.13 3.62
CA ASP A 356 -18.34 -32.08 2.28
C ASP A 356 -19.64 -31.24 2.31
N HIS A 357 -20.46 -31.43 3.33
CA HIS A 357 -21.69 -30.66 3.54
C HIS A 357 -21.46 -29.15 3.71
N ILE A 358 -20.31 -28.74 4.28
CA ILE A 358 -19.94 -27.33 4.49
C ILE A 358 -19.47 -26.71 3.17
N LEU A 359 -18.65 -27.45 2.42
CA LEU A 359 -18.17 -27.03 1.10
C LEU A 359 -19.30 -26.94 0.06
N GLU A 360 -20.36 -27.74 0.21
CA GLU A 360 -21.58 -27.62 -0.60
C GLU A 360 -22.46 -26.43 -0.20
N GLN A 361 -22.46 -26.06 1.09
CA GLN A 361 -23.27 -24.98 1.63
C GLN A 361 -22.71 -23.59 1.27
N PHE A 362 -21.40 -23.41 1.35
CA PHE A 362 -20.76 -22.11 1.14
C PHE A 362 -20.10 -21.99 -0.23
N PRO A 363 -20.23 -20.84 -0.91
CA PRO A 363 -19.54 -20.62 -2.17
C PRO A 363 -18.02 -20.60 -1.94
N GLU A 364 -17.28 -21.06 -2.94
CA GLU A 364 -15.83 -20.94 -2.91
C GLU A 364 -15.41 -19.45 -2.90
N PRO A 365 -14.36 -19.09 -2.14
CA PRO A 365 -13.86 -17.73 -2.12
C PRO A 365 -13.41 -17.31 -3.52
N SER A 366 -13.78 -16.10 -3.96
CA SER A 366 -13.31 -15.51 -5.23
C SER A 366 -12.31 -14.39 -4.95
N LEU A 367 -11.30 -14.23 -5.81
CA LEU A 367 -10.31 -13.15 -5.70
C LEU A 367 -10.73 -11.85 -6.41
N GLU A 368 -11.94 -11.79 -6.99
CA GLU A 368 -12.39 -10.66 -7.80
C GLU A 368 -12.29 -9.32 -7.02
N ASN A 369 -11.41 -8.45 -7.51
CA ASN A 369 -11.17 -7.07 -7.02
C ASN A 369 -10.45 -6.91 -5.68
N ASP A 370 -9.79 -7.94 -5.12
CA ASP A 370 -9.07 -7.79 -3.85
C ASP A 370 -7.59 -7.39 -4.03
N VAL A 371 -7.20 -6.26 -3.42
CA VAL A 371 -5.82 -5.72 -3.43
C VAL A 371 -5.12 -5.99 -2.09
N ASN A 372 -5.81 -6.57 -1.11
CA ASN A 372 -5.26 -6.82 0.22
C ASN A 372 -4.35 -8.05 0.23
N VAL A 373 -3.06 -7.83 0.46
CA VAL A 373 -2.00 -8.86 0.47
C VAL A 373 -2.29 -10.02 1.43
N VAL A 374 -2.96 -9.74 2.56
CA VAL A 374 -3.34 -10.75 3.56
C VAL A 374 -4.47 -11.64 3.02
N ARG A 375 -5.44 -11.06 2.31
CA ARG A 375 -6.56 -11.82 1.72
C ARG A 375 -6.13 -12.67 0.53
N ILE A 376 -5.21 -12.14 -0.29
CA ILE A 376 -4.56 -12.92 -1.35
C ILE A 376 -3.91 -14.17 -0.74
N GLU A 377 -3.20 -14.04 0.38
CA GLU A 377 -2.60 -15.20 1.06
C GLU A 377 -3.63 -16.19 1.59
N TYR A 378 -4.72 -15.72 2.22
CA TYR A 378 -5.78 -16.63 2.69
C TYR A 378 -6.42 -17.43 1.57
N HIS A 379 -6.65 -16.81 0.42
CA HIS A 379 -7.24 -17.45 -0.73
C HIS A 379 -6.31 -18.52 -1.33
N ILE A 380 -5.03 -18.22 -1.50
CA ILE A 380 -4.03 -19.19 -1.97
C ILE A 380 -3.93 -20.38 -1.01
N GLU A 381 -3.85 -20.11 0.30
CA GLU A 381 -3.81 -21.17 1.31
C GLU A 381 -5.08 -22.04 1.30
N PHE A 382 -6.26 -21.45 1.07
CA PHE A 382 -7.53 -22.19 1.02
C PHE A 382 -7.50 -23.25 -0.06
N TYR A 383 -7.16 -22.87 -1.29
CA TYR A 383 -7.11 -23.81 -2.41
C TYR A 383 -6.08 -24.91 -2.22
N TYR A 384 -4.92 -24.60 -1.62
CA TYR A 384 -3.97 -25.62 -1.25
C TYR A 384 -4.58 -26.63 -0.27
N GLN A 385 -5.19 -26.15 0.83
CA GLN A 385 -5.77 -27.02 1.86
C GLN A 385 -6.97 -27.83 1.34
N LYS A 386 -7.80 -27.23 0.50
CA LYS A 386 -8.89 -27.93 -0.19
C LYS A 386 -8.35 -29.02 -1.11
N GLY A 387 -7.29 -28.74 -1.86
CA GLY A 387 -6.60 -29.74 -2.68
C GLY A 387 -6.15 -30.94 -1.85
N ILE A 388 -5.48 -30.69 -0.72
CA ILE A 388 -5.08 -31.76 0.21
C ILE A 388 -6.28 -32.56 0.72
N TYR A 389 -7.36 -31.87 1.12
CA TYR A 389 -8.58 -32.50 1.63
C TYR A 389 -9.19 -33.46 0.60
N GLU A 390 -9.38 -32.99 -0.63
CA GLU A 390 -9.93 -33.78 -1.73
C GLU A 390 -9.03 -34.98 -2.10
N LEU A 391 -7.70 -34.79 -2.11
CA LEU A 391 -6.74 -35.86 -2.38
C LEU A 391 -6.77 -36.96 -1.31
N ASN A 392 -6.87 -36.58 -0.03
CA ASN A 392 -6.99 -37.52 1.08
C ASN A 392 -8.28 -38.37 0.99
N GLN A 393 -9.34 -37.80 0.43
CA GLN A 393 -10.62 -38.49 0.17
C GLN A 393 -10.62 -39.27 -1.15
N GLN A 394 -9.46 -39.42 -1.81
CA GLN A 394 -9.28 -40.10 -3.10
C GLN A 394 -10.06 -39.45 -4.27
N ARG A 395 -10.49 -38.19 -4.12
CA ARG A 395 -11.14 -37.40 -5.17
C ARG A 395 -10.08 -36.69 -6.02
N PHE A 396 -9.24 -37.50 -6.67
CA PHE A 396 -8.00 -37.04 -7.32
C PHE A 396 -8.22 -35.91 -8.33
N THR A 397 -9.24 -36.00 -9.19
CA THR A 397 -9.49 -34.97 -10.21
C THR A 397 -9.78 -33.60 -9.59
N THR A 398 -10.68 -33.54 -8.60
CA THR A 398 -11.05 -32.30 -7.89
C THR A 398 -9.89 -31.75 -7.07
N GLY A 399 -9.14 -32.65 -6.40
CA GLY A 399 -7.97 -32.28 -5.61
C GLY A 399 -6.87 -31.68 -6.47
N LEU A 400 -6.52 -32.33 -7.59
CA LEU A 400 -5.54 -31.83 -8.55
C LEU A 400 -5.97 -30.51 -9.18
N GLU A 401 -7.25 -30.31 -9.46
CA GLU A 401 -7.73 -29.02 -9.99
C GLU A 401 -7.53 -27.89 -8.97
N SER A 402 -7.80 -28.14 -7.69
CA SER A 402 -7.57 -27.16 -6.62
C SER A 402 -6.08 -26.85 -6.44
N ILE A 403 -5.21 -27.87 -6.54
CA ILE A 403 -3.74 -27.70 -6.52
C ILE A 403 -3.27 -26.85 -7.71
N LEU A 404 -3.78 -27.11 -8.92
CA LEU A 404 -3.42 -26.34 -10.11
C LEU A 404 -3.94 -24.90 -10.04
N HIS A 405 -5.12 -24.68 -9.46
CA HIS A 405 -5.63 -23.33 -9.24
C HIS A 405 -4.75 -22.56 -8.25
N CYS A 406 -4.41 -23.17 -7.11
CA CYS A 406 -3.45 -22.58 -6.16
C CYS A 406 -2.12 -22.21 -6.84
N LEU A 407 -1.56 -23.13 -7.62
CA LEU A 407 -0.31 -22.91 -8.36
C LEU A 407 -0.40 -21.74 -9.36
N SER A 408 -1.53 -21.62 -10.06
CA SER A 408 -1.76 -20.52 -11.00
C SER A 408 -1.84 -19.14 -10.34
N LEU A 409 -2.15 -19.09 -9.03
CA LEU A 409 -2.15 -17.86 -8.25
C LEU A 409 -0.80 -17.58 -7.60
N SER A 410 -0.07 -18.63 -7.21
CA SER A 410 1.19 -18.48 -6.46
C SER A 410 2.39 -18.11 -7.34
N ILE A 411 2.39 -18.50 -8.62
CA ILE A 411 3.48 -18.18 -9.56
C ILE A 411 3.54 -16.66 -9.83
N PRO A 412 2.47 -15.99 -10.30
CA PRO A 412 2.53 -14.55 -10.59
C PRO A 412 2.77 -13.69 -9.34
N THR A 413 2.36 -14.17 -8.16
CA THR A 413 2.55 -13.49 -6.87
C THR A 413 3.92 -13.77 -6.23
N LYS A 414 4.80 -14.53 -6.90
CA LYS A 414 6.16 -14.89 -6.44
C LYS A 414 6.18 -15.59 -5.07
N ARG A 415 5.16 -16.40 -4.78
CA ARG A 415 5.07 -17.19 -3.55
C ARG A 415 5.74 -18.55 -3.72
N HIS A 416 7.07 -18.56 -3.78
CA HIS A 416 7.85 -19.75 -4.13
C HIS A 416 7.56 -20.99 -3.28
N SER A 417 7.42 -20.84 -1.95
CA SER A 417 7.22 -21.99 -1.06
C SER A 417 5.92 -22.75 -1.39
N ILE A 418 4.82 -22.04 -1.65
CA ILE A 418 3.54 -22.70 -1.93
C ILE A 418 3.52 -23.22 -3.38
N SER A 419 4.19 -22.54 -4.32
CA SER A 419 4.37 -23.04 -5.69
C SER A 419 5.10 -24.39 -5.70
N ILE A 420 6.17 -24.53 -4.92
CA ILE A 420 6.92 -25.78 -4.78
C ILE A 420 6.04 -26.87 -4.15
N LEU A 421 5.27 -26.55 -3.11
CA LEU A 421 4.36 -27.50 -2.47
C LEU A 421 3.29 -27.98 -3.45
N CYS A 422 2.69 -27.08 -4.24
CA CYS A 422 1.71 -27.46 -5.26
C CYS A 422 2.32 -28.35 -6.34
N ALA A 423 3.52 -28.03 -6.82
CA ALA A 423 4.22 -28.87 -7.79
C ALA A 423 4.52 -30.27 -7.23
N ALA A 424 5.00 -30.35 -5.98
CA ALA A 424 5.25 -31.63 -5.32
C ALA A 424 3.98 -32.47 -5.15
N GLN A 425 2.86 -31.85 -4.76
CA GLN A 425 1.56 -32.53 -4.67
C GLN A 425 1.08 -33.01 -6.05
N PHE A 426 1.21 -32.19 -7.09
CA PHE A 426 0.82 -32.60 -8.43
C PHE A 426 1.64 -33.81 -8.93
N GLU A 427 2.96 -33.76 -8.75
CA GLU A 427 3.87 -34.86 -9.13
C GLU A 427 3.55 -36.15 -8.38
N GLN A 428 3.26 -36.08 -7.08
CA GLN A 428 2.87 -37.23 -6.26
C GLN A 428 1.64 -37.96 -6.83
N TYR A 429 0.67 -37.22 -7.38
CA TYR A 429 -0.59 -37.76 -7.90
C TYR A 429 -0.70 -37.70 -9.44
N GLN A 430 0.41 -37.51 -10.15
CA GLN A 430 0.43 -37.28 -11.60
C GLN A 430 -0.20 -38.44 -12.40
N ASN A 431 -0.09 -39.68 -11.88
CA ASN A 431 -0.70 -40.87 -12.49
C ASN A 431 -2.24 -40.81 -12.48
N ASN A 432 -2.83 -40.07 -11.56
CA ASN A 432 -4.27 -39.86 -11.43
C ASN A 432 -4.76 -38.60 -12.16
N ALA A 433 -3.85 -37.78 -12.70
CA ALA A 433 -4.19 -36.56 -13.42
C ALA A 433 -4.76 -36.86 -14.82
N SER A 434 -5.79 -36.09 -15.20
CA SER A 434 -6.31 -36.09 -16.57
C SER A 434 -5.33 -35.39 -17.54
N ASP A 435 -5.44 -35.67 -18.84
CA ASP A 435 -4.59 -35.04 -19.85
C ASP A 435 -4.67 -33.51 -19.83
N PRO A 436 -5.86 -32.86 -19.71
CA PRO A 436 -5.93 -31.40 -19.57
C PRO A 436 -5.21 -30.87 -18.33
N GLN A 437 -5.25 -31.60 -17.21
CA GLN A 437 -4.56 -31.20 -15.98
C GLN A 437 -3.04 -31.29 -16.13
N ARG A 438 -2.55 -32.34 -16.81
CA ARG A 438 -1.11 -32.47 -17.13
C ARG A 438 -0.64 -31.37 -18.06
N GLU A 439 -1.45 -31.01 -19.06
CA GLU A 439 -1.16 -29.90 -19.96
C GLU A 439 -1.12 -28.56 -19.21
N LYS A 440 -2.13 -28.27 -18.38
CA LYS A 440 -2.18 -27.08 -17.53
C LYS A 440 -0.97 -26.99 -16.62
N PHE A 441 -0.61 -28.08 -15.94
CA PHE A 441 0.61 -28.15 -15.14
C PHE A 441 1.87 -27.84 -15.96
N GLY A 442 2.02 -28.49 -17.12
CA GLY A 442 3.16 -28.26 -18.01
C GLY A 442 3.28 -26.80 -18.48
N ASN A 443 2.15 -26.13 -18.73
CA ASN A 443 2.13 -24.71 -19.09
C ASN A 443 2.53 -23.81 -17.90
N LEU A 444 2.02 -24.09 -16.70
CA LEU A 444 2.42 -23.35 -15.49
C LEU A 444 3.91 -23.52 -15.18
N MET A 445 4.49 -24.71 -15.40
CA MET A 445 5.92 -24.93 -15.21
C MET A 445 6.79 -24.21 -16.24
N LYS A 446 6.32 -24.02 -17.47
CA LYS A 446 7.00 -23.16 -18.45
C LYS A 446 6.97 -21.70 -18.03
N GLU A 447 5.84 -21.22 -17.52
CA GLU A 447 5.71 -19.85 -17.01
C GLU A 447 6.73 -19.57 -15.91
N VAL A 448 6.97 -20.51 -14.99
CA VAL A 448 8.04 -20.38 -13.97
C VAL A 448 9.40 -20.14 -14.61
N LEU A 449 9.76 -20.88 -15.67
CA LEU A 449 11.06 -20.70 -16.34
C LEU A 449 11.17 -19.33 -17.00
N GLU A 450 10.09 -18.82 -17.60
CA GLU A 450 10.05 -17.50 -18.22
C GLU A 450 10.14 -16.37 -17.19
N VAL A 451 9.39 -16.50 -16.09
CA VAL A 451 9.29 -15.52 -15.00
C VAL A 451 10.58 -15.42 -14.17
N GLU A 452 11.37 -16.49 -14.11
CA GLU A 452 12.68 -16.51 -13.45
C GLU A 452 13.85 -16.12 -14.38
N LYS A 453 13.60 -15.92 -15.69
CA LYS A 453 14.63 -15.61 -16.71
C LYS A 453 15.87 -16.51 -16.62
N ILE A 454 15.67 -17.83 -16.59
CA ILE A 454 16.76 -18.80 -16.77
C ILE A 454 17.03 -19.04 -18.25
#